data_AF-A0A3D4NI80-F1
#
_entry.id   AF-A0A3D4NI80-F1
#
_cell.length_a   1.000
_cell.length_b   1.000
_cell.length_c   1.000
_cell.angle_alpha   90.00
_cell.angle_beta   90.00
_cell.angle_gamma   90.00
#
_symmetry.space_group_name_H-M   'P 1'
#
loop_
_entity.id
_entity.type
_entity.pdbx_description
1 polymer ?
#
loop_
_entity_poly.entity_id
_entity_poly.type
_entity_poly.pdbx_seq_one_letter_code
_entity_poly.pdbx_strand_id
1 'polypeptide(L)'
;QLIEGNAISGQDYDNAQAAVRQTAADVAANKAAVQRAKLNLGYATVTAPISGRIGRALVTEGALVGQNETTPLALIQQLNPIHADLTQSTRELNDLRRAFRSGQLQQVGQGQAKATLIQDDGSLYPLPGKLLFTDISVDPGTGQ
;
A
#
# COMPACT_ATOMS: atom_id res chain seq x y z
N GLN A 1 20.93 12.64 -50.14
CA GLN A 1 22.16 13.45 -50.25
C GLN A 1 21.80 14.74 -50.99
N LEU A 2 21.63 15.84 -50.26
CA LEU A 2 21.44 17.19 -50.83
C LEU A 2 22.33 18.24 -50.11
N ILE A 3 23.32 17.79 -49.35
CA ILE A 3 24.26 18.65 -48.60
C ILE A 3 25.52 18.94 -49.45
N GLU A 4 25.76 18.21 -50.53
CA GLU A 4 26.94 18.39 -51.41
C GLU A 4 26.75 19.43 -52.53
N GLY A 5 25.52 19.93 -52.73
CA GLY A 5 25.24 21.04 -53.63
C GLY A 5 24.88 22.27 -52.81
N ASN A 6 25.74 23.28 -52.81
CA ASN A 6 25.71 24.54 -52.06
C ASN A 6 24.45 25.41 -52.29
N ALA A 7 23.24 24.88 -52.05
CA ALA A 7 21.95 25.47 -52.43
C ALA A 7 21.07 25.86 -51.23
N ILE A 8 21.54 25.67 -50.00
CA ILE A 8 20.81 25.98 -48.76
C ILE A 8 21.77 26.65 -47.79
N SER A 9 21.36 27.77 -47.18
CA SER A 9 22.16 28.46 -46.16
C SER A 9 22.31 27.54 -44.94
N GLY A 10 23.47 27.51 -44.29
CA GLY A 10 23.65 26.76 -43.03
C GLY A 10 22.61 27.14 -41.97
N GLN A 11 22.13 28.38 -42.02
CA GLN A 11 21.03 28.89 -41.21
C GLN A 11 19.70 28.16 -41.49
N ASP A 12 19.38 27.85 -42.75
CA ASP A 12 18.17 27.12 -43.11
C ASP A 12 18.23 25.66 -42.64
N TYR A 13 19.42 25.05 -42.68
CA TYR A 13 19.64 23.71 -42.13
C TYR A 13 19.45 23.69 -40.60
N ASP A 14 20.04 24.64 -39.88
CA ASP A 14 19.91 24.74 -38.43
C ASP A 14 18.46 25.03 -38.02
N ASN A 15 17.76 25.90 -38.76
CA ASN A 15 16.33 26.17 -38.58
C ASN A 15 15.49 24.91 -38.79
N ALA A 16 15.76 24.13 -39.84
CA ALA A 16 15.06 22.88 -40.10
C ALA A 16 15.34 21.84 -39.00
N GLN A 17 16.59 21.75 -38.52
CA GLN A 17 16.94 20.83 -37.43
C GLN A 17 16.28 21.23 -36.09
N ALA A 18 16.22 22.54 -35.79
CA ALA A 18 15.49 23.06 -34.63
C ALA A 18 13.99 22.78 -34.72
N ALA A 19 13.39 22.96 -35.90
CA ALA A 19 11.97 22.65 -36.14
C ALA A 19 11.68 21.15 -35.91
N VAL A 20 12.55 20.25 -36.41
CA VAL A 20 12.42 18.81 -36.15
C VAL A 20 12.47 18.50 -34.65
N ARG A 21 13.40 19.11 -33.91
CA ARG A 21 13.50 18.94 -32.45
C ARG A 21 12.25 19.45 -31.72
N GLN A 22 11.73 20.61 -32.13
CA GLN A 22 10.51 21.19 -31.57
C GLN A 22 9.31 20.27 -31.80
N THR A 23 9.09 19.84 -33.05
CA THR A 23 7.97 18.93 -33.36
C THR A 23 8.12 17.59 -32.65
N ALA A 24 9.34 17.07 -32.49
CA ALA A 24 9.58 15.86 -31.70
C ALA A 24 9.21 16.05 -30.22
N ALA A 25 9.53 17.21 -29.63
CA ALA A 25 9.11 17.57 -28.28
C ALA A 25 7.58 17.68 -28.17
N ASP A 26 6.92 18.31 -29.14
CA ASP A 26 5.45 18.44 -29.17
C ASP A 26 4.77 17.07 -29.27
N VAL A 27 5.30 16.16 -30.08
CA VAL A 27 4.83 14.77 -30.16
C VAL A 27 5.01 14.06 -28.82
N ALA A 28 6.13 14.25 -28.13
CA ALA A 28 6.36 13.67 -26.81
C ALA A 28 5.38 14.23 -25.76
N ALA A 29 5.13 15.54 -25.78
CA ALA A 29 4.18 16.21 -24.89
C ALA A 29 2.75 15.72 -25.13
N ASN A 30 2.33 15.59 -26.39
CA ASN A 30 1.01 15.07 -26.76
C ASN A 30 0.86 13.59 -26.38
N LYS A 31 1.91 12.78 -26.54
CA LYS A 31 1.90 11.39 -26.04
C LYS A 31 1.71 11.35 -24.53
N ALA A 32 2.40 12.19 -23.77
CA ALA A 32 2.22 12.28 -22.33
C ALA A 32 0.80 12.71 -21.95
N ALA A 33 0.20 13.66 -22.69
CA ALA A 33 -1.17 14.08 -22.48
C ALA A 33 -2.17 12.92 -22.69
N VAL A 34 -1.97 12.10 -23.73
CA VAL A 34 -2.79 10.89 -23.96
C VAL A 34 -2.61 9.87 -22.84
N GLN A 35 -1.39 9.63 -22.37
CA GLN A 35 -1.16 8.69 -21.27
C GLN A 35 -1.82 9.17 -19.97
N ARG A 36 -1.75 10.47 -19.67
CA ARG A 36 -2.46 11.07 -18.54
C ARG A 36 -3.97 10.92 -18.67
N ALA A 37 -4.54 11.15 -19.85
CA ALA A 37 -5.98 10.95 -20.09
C ALA A 37 -6.39 9.48 -19.89
N LYS A 38 -5.57 8.53 -20.36
CA LYS A 38 -5.78 7.09 -20.13
C LYS A 38 -5.72 6.73 -18.65
N LEU A 39 -4.77 7.30 -17.90
CA LEU A 39 -4.66 7.09 -16.45
C LEU A 39 -5.89 7.62 -15.72
N ASN A 40 -6.35 8.83 -16.06
CA ASN A 40 -7.56 9.40 -15.47
C ASN A 40 -8.80 8.55 -15.77
N LEU A 41 -8.91 8.01 -16.99
CA LEU A 41 -9.98 7.07 -17.35
C LEU A 41 -9.86 5.77 -16.55
N GLY A 42 -8.64 5.27 -16.33
CA GLY A 42 -8.39 4.13 -15.43
C GLY A 42 -8.86 4.39 -14.01
N TYR A 43 -8.60 5.58 -13.47
CA TYR A 43 -9.07 5.98 -12.13
C TYR A 43 -10.57 6.19 -12.02
N ALA A 44 -11.30 6.35 -13.13
CA ALA A 44 -12.76 6.32 -13.13
C ALA A 44 -13.31 4.93 -12.78
N THR A 45 -12.51 3.88 -12.93
CA THR A 45 -12.81 2.54 -12.42
C THR A 45 -12.10 2.35 -11.09
N VAL A 46 -12.82 2.54 -9.99
CA VAL A 46 -12.25 2.39 -8.65
C VAL A 46 -12.05 0.91 -8.35
N THR A 47 -10.80 0.51 -8.15
CA THR A 47 -10.41 -0.86 -7.79
C THR A 47 -9.73 -0.89 -6.43
N ALA A 48 -9.85 -2.02 -5.74
CA ALA A 48 -9.24 -2.22 -4.43
C ALA A 48 -7.75 -2.59 -4.57
N PRO A 49 -6.82 -1.94 -3.86
CA PRO A 49 -5.41 -2.33 -3.89
C PRO A 49 -5.13 -3.62 -3.09
N ILE A 50 -6.04 -3.99 -2.20
CA ILE A 50 -5.93 -5.18 -1.34
C ILE A 50 -7.10 -6.12 -1.54
N SER A 51 -6.83 -7.41 -1.42
CA SER A 51 -7.87 -8.43 -1.36
C SER A 51 -8.42 -8.54 0.06
N GLY A 52 -9.73 -8.71 0.19
CA GLY A 52 -10.36 -8.82 1.48
C GLY A 52 -11.88 -8.88 1.35
N ARG A 53 -12.54 -8.72 2.50
CA ARG A 53 -13.99 -8.61 2.55
C ARG A 53 -14.36 -7.14 2.46
N ILE A 54 -15.18 -6.79 1.49
CA ILE A 54 -15.77 -5.45 1.40
C ILE A 54 -16.86 -5.29 2.47
N GLY A 55 -16.79 -4.19 3.21
CA GLY A 55 -17.83 -3.75 4.13
C GLY A 55 -19.02 -3.12 3.40
N ARG A 56 -19.91 -2.51 4.17
CA ARG A 56 -21.05 -1.77 3.58
C ARG A 56 -20.53 -0.58 2.76
N ALA A 57 -21.18 -0.30 1.63
CA ALA A 57 -20.94 0.92 0.89
C ALA A 57 -21.25 2.14 1.77
N LEU A 58 -20.31 3.06 1.85
CA LEU A 58 -20.45 4.32 2.59
C LEU A 58 -21.11 5.41 1.73
N VAL A 59 -21.20 5.16 0.42
CA VAL A 59 -21.71 6.08 -0.58
C VAL A 59 -22.75 5.34 -1.43
N THR A 60 -23.80 6.05 -1.84
CA THR A 60 -24.86 5.52 -2.71
C THR A 60 -24.51 5.70 -4.18
N GLU A 61 -25.14 4.92 -5.05
CA GLU A 61 -25.03 5.11 -6.50
C GLU A 61 -25.46 6.54 -6.89
N GLY A 62 -24.70 7.17 -7.80
CA GLY A 62 -24.96 8.53 -8.29
C GLY A 62 -24.55 9.66 -7.35
N ALA A 63 -24.01 9.36 -6.17
CA ALA A 63 -23.46 10.40 -5.30
C ALA A 63 -22.16 10.98 -5.87
N LEU A 64 -21.99 12.29 -5.73
CA LEU A 64 -20.77 12.99 -6.12
C LEU A 64 -19.67 12.72 -5.10
N VAL A 65 -18.52 12.24 -5.58
CA VAL A 65 -17.36 11.88 -4.76
C VAL A 65 -16.15 12.73 -5.13
N GLY A 66 -15.27 13.02 -4.17
CA GLY A 66 -13.99 13.70 -4.44
C GLY A 66 -14.04 15.23 -4.56
N GLN A 67 -15.11 15.88 -4.12
CA GLN A 67 -15.06 17.33 -3.89
C GLN A 67 -14.29 17.62 -2.59
N ASN A 68 -13.03 18.06 -2.73
CA ASN A 68 -12.15 18.60 -1.68
C ASN A 68 -11.73 17.65 -0.54
N GLU A 69 -12.44 16.55 -0.31
CA GLU A 69 -12.12 15.58 0.74
C GLU A 69 -12.07 14.14 0.20
N THR A 70 -11.23 13.32 0.83
CA THR A 70 -11.14 11.90 0.52
C THR A 70 -12.39 11.21 1.05
N THR A 71 -13.39 11.00 0.21
CA THR A 71 -14.60 10.25 0.59
C THR A 71 -14.34 8.75 0.47
N PRO A 72 -14.24 8.00 1.59
CA PRO A 72 -14.11 6.56 1.51
C PRO A 72 -15.41 5.97 0.93
N LEU A 73 -15.31 5.23 -0.18
CA LEU A 73 -16.47 4.63 -0.85
C LEU A 73 -16.93 3.34 -0.15
N ALA A 74 -15.96 2.53 0.26
CA ALA A 74 -16.15 1.31 1.01
C ALA A 74 -14.89 1.00 1.81
N LEU A 75 -15.04 0.28 2.92
CA LEU A 75 -13.91 -0.24 3.69
C LEU A 75 -13.68 -1.70 3.29
N ILE A 76 -12.46 -2.05 2.91
CA ILE A 76 -12.07 -3.44 2.65
C ILE A 76 -11.20 -3.90 3.80
N GLN A 77 -11.62 -4.97 4.46
CA GLN A 77 -10.90 -5.57 5.57
C GLN A 77 -10.28 -6.89 5.10
N GLN A 78 -8.96 -6.96 5.17
CA GLN A 78 -8.24 -8.20 4.90
C GLN A 78 -8.40 -9.13 6.11
N LEU A 79 -9.03 -10.29 5.90
CA LEU A 79 -9.29 -11.28 6.95
C LEU A 79 -8.18 -12.34 7.03
N ASN A 80 -7.10 -12.20 6.26
CA ASN A 80 -5.97 -13.11 6.28
C ASN A 80 -4.69 -12.37 5.87
N PRO A 81 -3.72 -12.16 6.77
CA PRO A 81 -3.70 -12.59 8.17
C PRO A 81 -4.61 -11.74 9.08
N ILE A 82 -4.99 -12.30 10.24
CA ILE A 82 -5.64 -11.55 11.34
C ILE A 82 -4.60 -11.29 12.42
N HIS A 83 -4.57 -10.06 12.92
CA HIS A 83 -3.76 -9.65 14.06
C HIS A 83 -4.65 -9.46 15.29
N ALA A 84 -4.17 -9.92 16.44
CA ALA A 84 -4.81 -9.69 17.73
C ALA A 84 -3.78 -9.01 18.64
N ASP A 85 -4.08 -7.80 19.09
CA ASP A 85 -3.22 -7.05 19.98
C ASP A 85 -3.52 -7.46 21.43
N LEU A 86 -2.49 -7.91 22.15
CA LEU A 86 -2.60 -8.29 23.55
C LEU A 86 -1.93 -7.23 24.42
N THR A 87 -2.72 -6.54 25.24
CA THR A 87 -2.19 -5.69 26.30
C THR A 87 -1.88 -6.55 27.51
N GLN A 88 -0.61 -6.62 27.90
CA GLN A 88 -0.12 -7.36 29.07
C GLN A 88 0.69 -6.42 29.96
N SER A 89 0.69 -6.65 31.26
CA SER A 89 1.49 -5.82 32.15
C SER A 89 2.99 -6.04 31.89
N THR A 90 3.80 -5.02 32.16
CA THR A 90 5.27 -5.10 32.03
C THR A 90 5.87 -6.28 32.83
N ARG A 91 5.25 -6.69 33.95
CA ARG A 91 5.71 -7.86 34.73
C ARG A 91 5.47 -9.17 33.98
N GLU A 92 4.26 -9.39 33.46
CA GLU A 92 3.90 -10.61 32.71
C GLU A 92 4.71 -10.73 31.41
N LEU A 93 4.98 -9.61 30.73
CA LEU A 93 5.86 -9.58 29.56
C LEU A 93 7.29 -10.04 29.87
N ASN A 94 7.83 -9.61 31.02
CA ASN A 94 9.17 -10.04 31.45
C ASN A 94 9.21 -11.52 31.80
N ASP A 95 8.15 -12.04 32.42
CA ASP A 95 8.03 -13.45 32.76
C ASP A 95 7.92 -14.32 31.49
N LEU A 96 7.10 -13.88 30.53
CA LEU A 96 6.95 -14.51 29.23
C LEU A 96 8.26 -14.54 28.44
N ARG A 97 9.04 -13.45 28.48
CA ARG A 97 10.39 -13.40 27.88
C ARG A 97 11.37 -14.36 28.54
N ARG A 98 11.32 -14.49 29.87
CA ARG A 98 12.15 -15.47 30.59
C ARG A 98 11.76 -16.89 30.20
N ALA A 99 10.46 -17.20 30.12
CA ALA A 99 9.95 -18.49 29.65
C ALA A 99 10.34 -18.78 28.18
N PHE A 100 10.35 -17.75 27.33
CA PHE A 100 10.80 -17.88 25.94
C PHE A 100 12.30 -18.20 25.84
N ARG A 101 13.13 -17.50 26.62
CA ARG A 101 14.59 -17.70 26.66
C ARG A 101 14.99 -19.01 27.32
N SER A 102 14.23 -19.48 28.29
CA SER A 102 14.47 -20.76 28.98
C SER A 102 14.03 -21.98 28.16
N GLY A 103 13.41 -21.77 26.99
CA GLY A 103 12.93 -22.84 26.11
C GLY A 103 11.62 -23.49 26.56
N GLN A 104 10.93 -22.91 27.54
CA GLN A 104 9.62 -23.39 28.00
C GLN A 104 8.50 -23.11 27.00
N LEU A 105 8.70 -22.17 26.08
CA LEU A 105 7.77 -21.86 24.99
C LEU A 105 8.25 -22.47 23.67
N GLN A 106 7.33 -23.09 22.93
CA GLN A 106 7.63 -23.64 21.60
C GLN A 106 7.91 -22.49 20.62
N GLN A 107 9.19 -22.31 20.27
CA GLN A 107 9.61 -21.34 19.29
C GLN A 107 9.26 -21.82 17.88
N VAL A 108 8.60 -20.96 17.11
CA VAL A 108 8.19 -21.23 15.71
C VAL A 108 8.95 -20.36 14.71
N GLY A 109 9.87 -19.54 15.19
CA GLY A 109 10.74 -18.63 14.44
C GLY A 109 11.57 -17.74 15.38
N GLN A 110 12.49 -16.95 14.84
CA GLN A 110 13.25 -15.98 15.64
C GLN A 110 12.30 -14.96 16.27
N GLY A 111 12.24 -14.93 17.61
CA GLY A 111 11.35 -14.03 18.34
C GLY A 111 9.86 -14.32 18.12
N GLN A 112 9.49 -15.57 17.80
CA GLN A 112 8.09 -15.97 17.60
C GLN A 112 7.78 -17.21 18.45
N ALA A 113 6.72 -17.15 19.24
CA ALA A 113 6.20 -18.30 19.99
C ALA A 113 4.90 -18.80 19.37
N LYS A 114 4.64 -20.11 19.45
CA LYS A 114 3.34 -20.66 19.08
C LYS A 114 2.28 -20.17 20.07
N ALA A 115 1.17 -19.67 19.56
CA ALA A 115 0.03 -19.26 20.38
C ALA A 115 -1.25 -19.90 19.84
N THR A 116 -2.20 -20.18 20.74
CA THR A 116 -3.53 -20.64 20.38
C THR A 116 -4.51 -19.65 20.97
N LEU A 117 -5.43 -19.15 20.15
CA LEU A 117 -6.50 -18.28 20.62
C LEU A 117 -7.58 -19.14 21.27
N ILE A 118 -8.07 -18.73 22.43
CA ILE A 118 -9.26 -19.32 23.06
C ILE A 118 -10.41 -18.39 22.74
N GLN A 119 -11.48 -18.93 22.17
CA GLN A 119 -12.68 -18.18 21.79
C GLN A 119 -13.53 -17.91 23.04
N ASP A 120 -14.48 -16.97 22.94
CA ASP A 120 -15.34 -16.57 24.06
C ASP A 120 -16.20 -17.72 24.62
N ASP A 121 -16.45 -18.75 23.81
CA ASP A 121 -17.16 -19.98 24.19
C ASP A 121 -16.25 -21.01 24.89
N GLY A 122 -14.98 -20.68 25.11
CA GLY A 122 -13.96 -21.56 25.69
C GLY A 122 -13.35 -22.57 24.72
N SER A 123 -13.80 -22.60 23.46
CA SER A 123 -13.23 -23.49 22.45
C SER A 123 -11.89 -22.95 21.92
N LEU A 124 -11.03 -23.86 21.45
CA LEU A 124 -9.75 -23.49 20.84
C LEU A 124 -9.96 -23.10 19.39
N TYR A 125 -9.40 -21.96 18.99
CA TYR A 125 -9.37 -21.57 17.59
C TYR A 125 -8.57 -22.60 16.78
N PRO A 126 -9.10 -23.11 15.65
CA PRO A 126 -8.56 -24.30 14.97
C PRO A 126 -7.20 -24.06 14.31
N LEU A 127 -6.83 -22.81 14.04
CA LEU A 127 -5.57 -22.47 13.42
C LEU A 127 -4.57 -21.97 14.48
N PRO A 128 -3.38 -22.60 14.60
CA PRO A 128 -2.35 -22.09 15.50
C PRO A 128 -1.84 -20.73 14.99
N GLY A 129 -1.79 -19.76 15.90
CA GLY A 129 -1.23 -18.44 15.66
C GLY A 129 0.26 -18.36 16.02
N LYS A 130 0.84 -17.21 15.71
CA LYS A 130 2.20 -16.85 16.13
C LYS A 130 2.13 -15.60 16.99
N LEU A 131 2.73 -15.66 18.17
CA LEU A 131 2.93 -14.49 19.00
C LEU A 131 4.18 -13.74 18.54
N LEU A 132 4.01 -12.47 18.21
CA LEU A 132 5.07 -11.55 17.81
C LEU A 132 5.43 -10.67 19.01
N PHE A 133 6.72 -10.58 19.36
CA PHE A 133 7.20 -9.79 20.50
C PHE A 133 7.67 -8.37 20.11
N THR A 134 7.32 -7.90 18.91
CA THR A 134 8.04 -6.84 18.20
C THR A 134 7.71 -5.42 18.65
N ASP A 135 6.55 -5.17 19.25
CA ASP A 135 6.13 -3.81 19.62
C ASP A 135 6.01 -3.65 21.14
N ILE A 136 7.00 -3.00 21.74
CA ILE A 136 6.90 -2.44 23.10
C ILE A 136 6.57 -0.97 22.94
N SER A 137 5.34 -0.65 22.55
CA SER A 137 4.86 0.72 22.68
C SER A 137 4.20 0.85 24.04
N VAL A 138 4.93 1.39 25.03
CA VAL A 138 4.35 1.76 26.32
C VAL A 138 3.48 2.99 26.08
N ASP A 139 2.17 2.85 26.23
CA ASP A 139 1.26 3.98 26.17
C ASP A 139 1.41 4.81 27.47
N PRO A 140 1.88 6.07 27.40
CA PRO A 140 2.06 6.91 28.58
C PRO A 140 0.75 7.26 29.29
N GLY A 141 -0.40 7.12 28.60
CA GLY A 141 -1.73 7.39 29.16
C GLY A 141 -2.29 6.26 30.02
N THR A 142 -1.85 5.02 29.79
CA THR A 142 -2.26 3.84 30.59
C THR A 142 -1.25 3.48 31.67
N GLY A 143 -0.02 4.01 31.59
CA GLY A 143 0.96 3.95 32.69
C GLY A 143 1.26 2.52 33.18
N GLN A 144 1.19 1.51 32.29
CA GLN A 144 1.54 0.11 32.54
C GLN A 144 2.33 -0.50 31.39
#